data_AF-A0A2V8UIT1-F1
#
_entry.id   AF-A0A2V8UIT1-F1
#
_cell.length_a   1.000
_cell.length_b   1.000
_cell.length_c   1.000
_cell.angle_alpha   90.00
_cell.angle_beta   90.00
_cell.angle_gamma   90.00
#
_symmetry.space_group_name_H-M   'P 1'
#
loop_
_entity.id
_entity.type
_entity.pdbx_description
1 polymer ?
#
loop_
_entity_poly.entity_id
_entity_poly.type
_entity_poly.pdbx_seq_one_letter_code
_entity_poly.pdbx_strand_id
1 'polypeptide(L)'
;MRILLLLMALPLLADQTYYVDCVAGSDLAAGTSHETSWKTVGKVSAKVFAPGDSILFRRGTRCGGMLWPKGSGQPGTPIRLGAYGTGALPVIEAANTDETAIKLFNQQHWQVENLEAVGGNRYGVLVSGTEGTLRQFRLTNLVVHDVTGAAKTKTSGLVVVAVPPEVTLEDVVIDGITAFGTTQWAGIVVAGGSRENRIRKVSVRNSVVHNVYGDGIVLFQVEDGVVEKSAVWLTGLQPTVSIGTPNGIWTWRCRTCTVQWTEGFFTDSPGVDGGVYDIDWGNDDNLVQYNYGHDAQGYCASVFGAHEEITTNSVIRYNVCVNNGRSPKLAQRQGDLYISTWEDGALDGVLVHNNTLYWNPPVNAPALQMDHADFKGAAPNLFSNNVIISSVPSMIHASRRLEFKRNVYWYRGRGPASWTYGEPSPKPPPDDSFVQPCLDEQLRPRPGSSLINAAWRLPKLSASEVLGAPHDGGSDIGAIEFKGPAPQPVSAPKLEFRADDGQSTSLVRRNGKWLLLVVGDLDDEARSQLVFIQTALAQYGHGDLEAALAIRDAPGNLRYDWNLGGIRLLNGAGEARNRLRISQSVAVLLVSPESQVVRAWDGFAAPAELGLALKRYLGPPPGSPALVVH
;
A
#
# COMPACT_ATOMS: atom_id res chain seq x y z
N MET A 1 -70.39 -8.76 -10.14
CA MET A 1 -69.32 -9.44 -9.40
C MET A 1 -68.10 -8.53 -9.39
N ARG A 2 -67.92 -7.69 -8.36
CA ARG A 2 -66.75 -6.81 -8.22
C ARG A 2 -65.69 -7.57 -7.43
N ILE A 3 -64.60 -7.94 -8.09
CA ILE A 3 -63.43 -8.57 -7.46
C ILE A 3 -62.69 -7.46 -6.70
N LEU A 4 -62.68 -7.57 -5.37
CA LEU A 4 -61.90 -6.70 -4.49
C LEU A 4 -60.47 -7.25 -4.46
N LEU A 5 -59.53 -6.59 -5.15
CA LEU A 5 -58.11 -6.86 -4.99
C LEU A 5 -57.68 -6.36 -3.62
N LEU A 6 -57.40 -7.28 -2.70
CA LEU A 6 -56.79 -7.00 -1.41
C LEU A 6 -55.27 -6.81 -1.66
N LEU A 7 -54.78 -5.57 -1.68
CA LEU A 7 -53.35 -5.30 -1.59
C LEU A 7 -52.88 -5.71 -0.19
N MET A 8 -52.20 -6.87 -0.08
CA MET A 8 -51.38 -7.17 1.08
C MET A 8 -50.14 -6.27 1.04
N ALA A 9 -50.11 -5.24 1.89
CA ALA A 9 -48.88 -4.55 2.21
C ALA A 9 -47.99 -5.51 3.02
N LEU A 10 -46.93 -6.04 2.39
CA LEU A 10 -45.85 -6.71 3.10
C LEU A 10 -45.20 -5.70 4.05
N PRO A 11 -45.08 -5.97 5.35
CA PRO A 11 -44.40 -5.06 6.26
C PRO A 11 -42.93 -4.98 5.82
N LEU A 12 -42.45 -3.77 5.55
CA LEU A 12 -41.00 -3.53 5.57
C LEU A 12 -40.52 -3.95 6.97
N LEU A 13 -39.68 -4.98 7.05
CA LEU A 13 -38.93 -5.26 8.27
C LEU A 13 -38.07 -4.03 8.54
N ALA A 14 -38.25 -3.41 9.70
CA ALA A 14 -37.43 -2.28 10.11
C ALA A 14 -36.00 -2.74 10.42
N ASP A 15 -35.02 -1.94 10.02
CA ASP A 15 -33.61 -2.15 10.33
C ASP A 15 -33.42 -2.38 11.84
N GLN A 16 -32.92 -3.56 12.24
CA GLN A 16 -32.73 -3.90 13.65
C GLN A 16 -31.26 -3.77 14.04
N THR A 17 -30.99 -3.09 15.15
CA THR A 17 -29.65 -3.10 15.77
C THR A 17 -29.58 -4.15 16.86
N TYR A 18 -28.52 -4.95 16.83
CA TYR A 18 -28.17 -5.97 17.82
C TYR A 18 -26.88 -5.59 18.54
N TYR A 19 -26.85 -5.75 19.85
CA TYR A 19 -25.73 -5.39 20.72
C TYR A 19 -25.12 -6.64 21.35
N VAL A 20 -23.79 -6.67 21.41
CA VAL A 20 -23.02 -7.78 21.97
C VAL A 20 -22.03 -7.26 23.01
N ASP A 21 -22.12 -7.78 24.23
CA ASP A 21 -21.18 -7.51 25.32
C ASP A 21 -20.70 -8.85 25.89
N CYS A 22 -19.49 -9.27 25.50
CA CYS A 22 -18.92 -10.55 25.91
C CYS A 22 -18.53 -10.62 27.40
N VAL A 23 -18.66 -9.51 28.12
CA VAL A 23 -18.44 -9.44 29.57
C VAL A 23 -19.77 -9.55 30.31
N ALA A 24 -20.71 -8.63 30.04
CA ALA A 24 -21.92 -8.44 30.83
C ALA A 24 -23.22 -8.94 30.17
N GLY A 25 -23.20 -9.28 28.87
CA GLY A 25 -24.38 -9.70 28.12
C GLY A 25 -24.95 -11.06 28.54
N SER A 26 -26.07 -11.44 27.92
CA SER A 26 -26.72 -12.74 28.11
C SER A 26 -27.34 -13.25 26.80
N ASP A 27 -27.06 -14.49 26.42
CA ASP A 27 -27.62 -15.09 25.19
C ASP A 27 -29.11 -15.46 25.30
N LEU A 28 -29.70 -15.31 26.49
CA LEU A 28 -31.14 -15.36 26.74
C LEU A 28 -31.83 -14.01 26.51
N ALA A 29 -31.08 -12.92 26.40
CA ALA A 29 -31.62 -11.59 26.17
C ALA A 29 -31.99 -11.36 24.68
N ALA A 30 -32.79 -10.33 24.42
CA ALA A 30 -33.27 -10.01 23.08
C ALA A 30 -32.16 -9.57 22.12
N GLY A 31 -31.08 -8.98 22.64
CA GLY A 31 -29.97 -8.41 21.87
C GLY A 31 -30.25 -7.00 21.35
N THR A 32 -31.42 -6.42 21.57
CA THR A 32 -31.89 -5.22 20.84
C THR A 32 -31.69 -3.90 21.59
N SER A 33 -31.07 -3.92 22.77
CA SER A 33 -30.60 -2.74 23.51
C SER A 33 -29.27 -3.02 24.21
N HIS A 34 -28.60 -1.98 24.72
CA HIS A 34 -27.36 -2.13 25.50
C HIS A 34 -27.56 -3.04 26.73
N GLU A 35 -28.67 -2.87 27.45
CA GLU A 35 -29.03 -3.59 28.67
C GLU A 35 -29.46 -5.04 28.41
N THR A 36 -29.85 -5.34 27.17
CA THR A 36 -30.30 -6.66 26.74
C THR A 36 -29.35 -7.28 25.72
N SER A 37 -28.09 -6.89 25.73
CA SER A 37 -27.05 -7.37 24.82
C SER A 37 -26.82 -8.88 24.91
N TRP A 38 -26.45 -9.50 23.79
CA TRP A 38 -25.99 -10.89 23.75
C TRP A 38 -24.60 -11.02 24.34
N LYS A 39 -24.23 -12.24 24.75
CA LYS A 39 -22.94 -12.52 25.39
C LYS A 39 -21.92 -13.12 24.44
N THR A 40 -22.32 -14.00 23.52
CA THR A 40 -21.34 -14.80 22.79
C THR A 40 -21.33 -14.55 21.30
N VAL A 41 -20.14 -14.72 20.71
CA VAL A 41 -19.94 -14.81 19.25
C VAL A 41 -20.78 -15.96 18.65
N GLY A 42 -20.95 -17.05 19.41
CA GLY A 42 -21.80 -18.18 19.01
C GLY A 42 -23.26 -17.78 18.80
N LYS A 43 -23.82 -16.94 19.67
CA LYS A 43 -25.18 -16.40 19.53
C LYS A 43 -25.35 -15.58 18.26
N VAL A 44 -24.37 -14.72 17.96
CA VAL A 44 -24.33 -13.92 16.72
C VAL A 44 -24.27 -14.84 15.49
N SER A 45 -23.37 -15.83 15.53
CA SER A 45 -23.14 -16.75 14.40
C SER A 45 -24.31 -17.72 14.13
N ALA A 46 -25.22 -17.88 15.10
CA ALA A 46 -26.44 -18.67 14.96
C ALA A 46 -27.62 -17.89 14.34
N LYS A 47 -27.55 -16.55 14.26
CA LYS A 47 -28.62 -15.70 13.73
C LYS A 47 -28.41 -15.43 12.24
N VAL A 48 -29.51 -15.50 11.48
CA VAL A 48 -29.60 -14.99 10.10
C VAL A 48 -30.12 -13.56 10.15
N PHE A 49 -29.30 -12.60 9.74
CA PHE A 49 -29.60 -11.17 9.72
C PHE A 49 -30.29 -10.77 8.41
N ALA A 50 -31.15 -9.76 8.49
CA ALA A 50 -31.89 -9.19 7.37
C ALA A 50 -31.15 -7.96 6.80
N PRO A 51 -31.42 -7.55 5.55
CA PRO A 51 -30.89 -6.31 5.01
C PRO A 51 -31.17 -5.11 5.91
N GLY A 52 -30.17 -4.24 6.10
CA GLY A 52 -30.24 -3.07 6.98
C GLY A 52 -29.88 -3.35 8.46
N ASP A 53 -29.84 -4.62 8.89
CA ASP A 53 -29.47 -4.96 10.27
C ASP A 53 -28.05 -4.49 10.63
N SER A 54 -27.86 -4.14 11.90
CA SER A 54 -26.55 -3.77 12.47
C SER A 54 -26.21 -4.67 13.65
N ILE A 55 -24.95 -5.11 13.73
CA ILE A 55 -24.40 -5.93 14.81
C ILE A 55 -23.25 -5.14 15.44
N LEU A 56 -23.42 -4.72 16.69
CA LEU A 56 -22.47 -3.83 17.37
C LEU A 56 -21.87 -4.53 18.59
N PHE A 57 -20.56 -4.75 18.55
CA PHE A 57 -19.78 -5.27 19.68
C PHE A 57 -19.33 -4.14 20.60
N ARG A 58 -19.39 -4.36 21.91
CA ARG A 58 -19.02 -3.34 22.88
C ARG A 58 -17.51 -3.12 22.87
N ARG A 59 -17.08 -1.87 22.70
CA ARG A 59 -15.66 -1.47 22.83
C ARG A 59 -15.06 -1.91 24.16
N GLY A 60 -13.77 -2.26 24.11
CA GLY A 60 -13.02 -2.78 25.24
C GLY A 60 -13.36 -4.21 25.66
N THR A 61 -14.22 -4.92 24.91
CA THR A 61 -14.49 -6.34 25.16
C THR A 61 -13.58 -7.25 24.33
N ARG A 62 -13.34 -8.45 24.85
CA ARG A 62 -12.66 -9.54 24.16
C ARG A 62 -13.62 -10.72 24.07
N CYS A 63 -13.89 -11.15 22.85
CA CYS A 63 -14.93 -12.09 22.50
C CYS A 63 -14.28 -13.32 21.86
N GLY A 64 -14.26 -14.43 22.60
CA GLY A 64 -13.66 -15.68 22.13
C GLY A 64 -14.53 -16.43 21.12
N GLY A 65 -13.88 -16.99 20.10
CA GLY A 65 -14.44 -17.87 19.08
C GLY A 65 -14.51 -17.26 17.68
N MET A 66 -14.66 -18.12 16.67
CA MET A 66 -14.86 -17.70 15.28
C MET A 66 -16.22 -17.01 15.08
N LEU A 67 -16.19 -15.76 14.61
CA LEU A 67 -17.36 -14.98 14.24
C LEU A 67 -17.77 -15.26 12.78
N TRP A 68 -18.90 -15.94 12.61
CA TRP A 68 -19.47 -16.24 11.30
C TRP A 68 -20.97 -15.87 11.24
N PRO A 69 -21.30 -14.57 11.18
CA PRO A 69 -22.67 -14.11 11.07
C PRO A 69 -23.29 -14.58 9.75
N LYS A 70 -24.62 -14.69 9.69
CA LYS A 70 -25.34 -15.20 8.51
C LYS A 70 -26.26 -14.15 7.90
N GLY A 71 -26.64 -14.36 6.64
CA GLY A 71 -27.52 -13.45 5.90
C GLY A 71 -26.75 -12.51 4.98
N SER A 72 -27.49 -11.81 4.14
CA SER A 72 -26.97 -10.88 3.14
C SER A 72 -27.79 -9.60 3.16
N GLY A 73 -27.11 -8.47 2.97
CA GLY A 73 -27.79 -7.20 2.76
C GLY A 73 -28.37 -7.08 1.36
N GLN A 74 -28.75 -5.87 1.00
CA GLN A 74 -29.16 -5.50 -0.36
C GLN A 74 -28.48 -4.19 -0.79
N PRO A 75 -28.49 -3.85 -2.10
CA PRO A 75 -28.02 -2.55 -2.56
C PRO A 75 -28.70 -1.41 -1.78
N GLY A 76 -27.90 -0.52 -1.18
CA GLY A 76 -28.38 0.58 -0.34
C GLY A 76 -28.69 0.23 1.11
N THR A 77 -28.91 -1.05 1.44
CA THR A 77 -29.20 -1.55 2.80
C THR A 77 -28.27 -2.73 3.17
N PRO A 78 -26.95 -2.49 3.27
CA PRO A 78 -26.01 -3.53 3.66
C PRO A 78 -26.23 -3.94 5.12
N ILE A 79 -25.82 -5.16 5.47
CA ILE A 79 -25.70 -5.55 6.89
C ILE A 79 -24.40 -4.95 7.43
N ARG A 80 -24.48 -4.36 8.61
CA ARG A 80 -23.33 -3.71 9.27
C ARG A 80 -22.86 -4.54 10.46
N LEU A 81 -21.56 -4.72 10.56
CA LEU A 81 -20.87 -5.31 11.69
C LEU A 81 -19.84 -4.29 12.19
N GLY A 82 -19.97 -3.84 13.43
CA GLY A 82 -19.02 -2.89 14.00
C GLY A 82 -19.08 -2.80 15.52
N ALA A 83 -18.85 -1.59 16.04
CA ALA A 83 -18.64 -1.39 17.47
C ALA A 83 -19.52 -0.29 18.06
N TYR A 84 -19.86 -0.40 19.36
CA TYR A 84 -20.53 0.65 20.13
C TYR A 84 -19.78 0.97 21.44
N GLY A 85 -20.10 2.11 22.05
CA GLY A 85 -19.45 2.61 23.26
C GLY A 85 -18.19 3.41 22.96
N THR A 86 -17.28 3.48 23.93
CA THR A 86 -16.04 4.27 23.85
C THR A 86 -14.82 3.43 24.18
N GLY A 87 -13.66 3.79 23.64
CA GLY A 87 -12.39 3.14 23.93
C GLY A 87 -11.89 2.21 22.84
N ALA A 88 -11.02 1.27 23.23
CA ALA A 88 -10.37 0.32 22.33
C ALA A 88 -11.39 -0.49 21.51
N LEU A 89 -10.98 -0.91 20.32
CA LEU A 89 -11.79 -1.77 19.45
C LEU A 89 -12.19 -3.06 20.21
N PRO A 90 -13.41 -3.58 20.01
CA PRO A 90 -13.73 -4.93 20.47
C PRO A 90 -12.86 -5.96 19.73
N VAL A 91 -12.37 -6.94 20.48
CA VAL A 91 -11.49 -8.00 19.96
C VAL A 91 -12.29 -9.26 19.69
N ILE A 92 -12.24 -9.77 18.46
CA ILE A 92 -12.69 -11.10 18.09
C ILE A 92 -11.46 -12.01 18.10
N GLU A 93 -11.42 -12.95 19.05
CA GLU A 93 -10.26 -13.81 19.28
C GLU A 93 -10.59 -15.26 18.90
N ALA A 94 -10.07 -15.69 17.76
CA ALA A 94 -10.15 -17.08 17.33
C ALA A 94 -9.03 -17.91 17.96
N ALA A 95 -9.32 -19.16 18.29
CA ALA A 95 -8.29 -20.12 18.67
C ALA A 95 -7.44 -20.50 17.45
N ASN A 96 -6.21 -20.97 17.67
CA ASN A 96 -5.37 -21.50 16.59
C ASN A 96 -5.91 -22.80 15.95
N THR A 97 -7.02 -23.33 16.44
CA THR A 97 -7.77 -24.42 15.81
C THR A 97 -8.89 -23.92 14.89
N ASP A 98 -9.36 -22.69 15.09
CA ASP A 98 -10.37 -22.09 14.23
C ASP A 98 -9.76 -21.73 12.88
N GLU A 99 -10.55 -21.85 11.81
CA GLU A 99 -10.10 -21.50 10.47
C GLU A 99 -9.76 -20.00 10.34
N THR A 100 -10.59 -19.16 10.97
CA THR A 100 -10.55 -17.70 10.88
C THR A 100 -11.12 -17.03 12.13
N ALA A 101 -10.80 -15.76 12.38
CA ALA A 101 -11.46 -14.96 13.40
C ALA A 101 -12.82 -14.41 12.91
N ILE A 102 -12.84 -13.80 11.72
CA ILE A 102 -14.07 -13.30 11.10
C ILE A 102 -14.29 -13.98 9.75
N LYS A 103 -15.51 -14.48 9.50
CA LYS A 103 -15.89 -15.17 8.27
C LYS A 103 -17.14 -14.57 7.64
N LEU A 104 -17.06 -14.21 6.36
CA LEU A 104 -18.19 -14.01 5.48
C LEU A 104 -18.15 -15.05 4.36
N PHE A 105 -19.16 -15.92 4.28
CA PHE A 105 -19.15 -17.07 3.37
C PHE A 105 -20.51 -17.30 2.73
N ASN A 106 -20.58 -17.23 1.40
CA ASN A 106 -21.84 -17.20 0.62
C ASN A 106 -22.77 -16.06 1.04
N GLN A 107 -22.20 -14.87 1.23
CA GLN A 107 -22.89 -13.66 1.66
C GLN A 107 -22.59 -12.49 0.71
N GLN A 108 -23.36 -11.41 0.78
CA GLN A 108 -23.12 -10.19 -0.01
C GLN A 108 -23.73 -8.96 0.68
N HIS A 109 -23.31 -7.77 0.26
CA HIS A 109 -23.72 -6.48 0.81
C HIS A 109 -23.42 -6.36 2.31
N TRP A 110 -22.13 -6.49 2.67
CA TRP A 110 -21.64 -6.41 4.05
C TRP A 110 -20.69 -5.24 4.26
N GLN A 111 -20.84 -4.58 5.39
CA GLN A 111 -19.90 -3.58 5.91
C GLN A 111 -19.37 -4.07 7.26
N VAL A 112 -18.06 -4.24 7.37
CA VAL A 112 -17.36 -4.64 8.59
C VAL A 112 -16.40 -3.53 8.98
N GLU A 113 -16.56 -2.97 10.18
CA GLU A 113 -15.81 -1.80 10.59
C GLU A 113 -15.42 -1.76 12.07
N ASN A 114 -14.28 -1.15 12.38
CA ASN A 114 -13.86 -0.83 13.75
C ASN A 114 -13.81 -2.06 14.68
N LEU A 115 -13.18 -3.15 14.22
CA LEU A 115 -12.96 -4.38 14.99
C LEU A 115 -11.47 -4.76 14.99
N GLU A 116 -11.04 -5.44 16.05
CA GLU A 116 -9.76 -6.14 16.09
C GLU A 116 -10.00 -7.65 15.93
N ALA A 117 -9.26 -8.31 15.05
CA ALA A 117 -9.34 -9.74 14.78
C ALA A 117 -7.98 -10.39 15.10
N VAL A 118 -7.98 -11.34 16.03
CA VAL A 118 -6.77 -11.99 16.55
C VAL A 118 -6.86 -13.49 16.40
N GLY A 119 -5.76 -14.10 15.97
CA GLY A 119 -5.65 -15.55 15.87
C GLY A 119 -6.36 -16.14 14.64
N GLY A 120 -6.63 -17.44 14.70
CA GLY A 120 -7.04 -18.24 13.54
C GLY A 120 -5.85 -18.96 12.91
N ASN A 121 -6.13 -20.09 12.24
CA ASN A 121 -5.11 -21.02 11.76
C ASN A 121 -4.68 -20.78 10.31
N ARG A 122 -5.49 -20.06 9.54
CA ARG A 122 -5.28 -19.81 8.10
C ARG A 122 -5.63 -18.40 7.70
N TYR A 123 -6.66 -17.83 8.33
CA TYR A 123 -7.16 -16.49 8.03
C TYR A 123 -7.35 -15.69 9.30
N GLY A 124 -7.19 -14.37 9.25
CA GLY A 124 -7.73 -13.47 10.29
C GLY A 124 -9.16 -13.06 9.93
N VAL A 125 -9.33 -12.54 8.72
CA VAL A 125 -10.61 -12.23 8.09
C VAL A 125 -10.70 -12.96 6.76
N LEU A 126 -11.80 -13.69 6.55
CA LEU A 126 -12.08 -14.41 5.31
C LEU A 126 -13.40 -13.93 4.69
N VAL A 127 -13.34 -13.49 3.43
CA VAL A 127 -14.51 -13.32 2.55
C VAL A 127 -14.40 -14.32 1.40
N SER A 128 -15.39 -15.20 1.26
CA SER A 128 -15.37 -16.25 0.25
C SER A 128 -16.78 -16.79 -0.07
N GLY A 129 -16.86 -17.78 -0.96
CA GLY A 129 -18.06 -18.53 -1.25
C GLY A 129 -17.79 -19.71 -2.17
N THR A 130 -18.84 -20.47 -2.49
CA THR A 130 -18.80 -21.68 -3.31
C THR A 130 -19.64 -21.57 -4.57
N GLU A 131 -20.59 -20.65 -4.61
CA GLU A 131 -21.49 -20.50 -5.75
C GLU A 131 -22.05 -19.08 -5.88
N GLY A 132 -22.54 -18.77 -7.08
CA GLY A 132 -23.28 -17.55 -7.37
C GLY A 132 -22.40 -16.30 -7.54
N THR A 133 -23.08 -15.16 -7.51
CA THR A 133 -22.46 -13.84 -7.59
C THR A 133 -22.49 -13.21 -6.20
N LEU A 134 -21.31 -12.87 -5.68
CA LEU A 134 -21.13 -12.13 -4.44
C LEU A 134 -20.78 -10.69 -4.77
N ARG A 135 -21.32 -9.71 -4.05
CA ARG A 135 -21.10 -8.29 -4.33
C ARG A 135 -21.01 -7.44 -3.08
N GLN A 136 -20.32 -6.32 -3.19
CA GLN A 136 -20.34 -5.21 -2.23
C GLN A 136 -19.88 -5.61 -0.81
N PHE A 137 -18.57 -5.73 -0.65
CA PHE A 137 -17.93 -5.87 0.66
C PHE A 137 -17.13 -4.62 1.00
N ARG A 138 -17.29 -4.12 2.22
CA ARG A 138 -16.49 -3.03 2.78
C ARG A 138 -15.85 -3.50 4.07
N LEU A 139 -14.52 -3.58 4.10
CA LEU A 139 -13.73 -3.88 5.29
C LEU A 139 -12.97 -2.60 5.65
N THR A 140 -13.33 -1.96 6.76
CA THR A 140 -12.81 -0.62 7.10
C THR A 140 -12.28 -0.58 8.53
N ASN A 141 -11.15 0.07 8.79
CA ASN A 141 -10.65 0.27 10.16
C ASN A 141 -10.52 -1.03 10.97
N LEU A 142 -9.99 -2.09 10.35
CA LEU A 142 -9.74 -3.35 11.05
C LEU A 142 -8.28 -3.46 11.44
N VAL A 143 -8.05 -3.98 12.63
CA VAL A 143 -6.72 -4.40 13.10
C VAL A 143 -6.71 -5.92 13.07
N VAL A 144 -5.82 -6.54 12.29
CA VAL A 144 -5.82 -7.99 12.07
C VAL A 144 -4.42 -8.54 12.31
N HIS A 145 -4.26 -9.41 13.31
CA HIS A 145 -2.92 -9.89 13.66
C HIS A 145 -2.89 -11.27 14.31
N ASP A 146 -1.67 -11.80 14.41
CA ASP A 146 -1.33 -13.05 15.10
C ASP A 146 -2.00 -14.30 14.51
N VAL A 147 -2.25 -14.30 13.19
CA VAL A 147 -2.64 -15.51 12.45
C VAL A 147 -1.38 -16.35 12.25
N THR A 148 -1.21 -17.38 13.07
CA THR A 148 0.03 -18.15 13.14
C THR A 148 -0.20 -19.64 12.88
N GLY A 149 0.86 -20.35 12.49
CA GLY A 149 0.80 -21.75 12.08
C GLY A 149 1.62 -22.02 10.80
N ALA A 150 1.55 -23.25 10.31
CA ALA A 150 2.20 -23.59 9.04
C ALA A 150 1.34 -23.12 7.86
N ALA A 151 1.87 -22.20 7.07
CA ALA A 151 1.26 -21.82 5.80
C ALA A 151 1.22 -23.03 4.85
N LYS A 152 0.12 -23.17 4.10
CA LYS A 152 -0.09 -24.30 3.16
C LYS A 152 -0.41 -23.88 1.73
N THR A 153 -0.78 -22.62 1.53
CA THR A 153 -1.32 -22.10 0.28
C THR A 153 -1.02 -20.60 0.17
N LYS A 154 -0.89 -20.12 -1.06
CA LYS A 154 -0.76 -18.68 -1.36
C LYS A 154 -2.01 -17.86 -1.01
N THR A 155 -3.16 -18.51 -0.87
CA THR A 155 -4.42 -17.89 -0.42
C THR A 155 -4.65 -18.17 1.06
N SER A 156 -3.75 -17.67 1.91
CA SER A 156 -3.81 -17.65 3.38
C SER A 156 -3.20 -16.35 3.87
N GLY A 157 -3.63 -15.84 5.04
CA GLY A 157 -3.14 -14.53 5.47
C GLY A 157 -3.95 -13.84 6.56
N LEU A 158 -3.69 -12.55 6.74
CA LEU A 158 -4.41 -11.74 7.72
C LEU A 158 -5.79 -11.35 7.17
N VAL A 159 -5.87 -10.72 6.00
CA VAL A 159 -7.13 -10.41 5.31
C VAL A 159 -7.17 -11.10 3.95
N VAL A 160 -8.12 -12.01 3.78
CA VAL A 160 -8.26 -12.82 2.57
C VAL A 160 -9.65 -12.65 1.97
N VAL A 161 -9.69 -12.17 0.74
CA VAL A 161 -10.88 -12.16 -0.12
C VAL A 161 -10.60 -13.09 -1.29
N ALA A 162 -11.09 -14.32 -1.24
CA ALA A 162 -10.74 -15.33 -2.23
C ALA A 162 -11.95 -16.16 -2.64
N VAL A 163 -12.11 -16.42 -3.93
CA VAL A 163 -13.23 -17.19 -4.47
C VAL A 163 -12.74 -18.25 -5.48
N PRO A 164 -13.43 -19.39 -5.63
CA PRO A 164 -13.10 -20.40 -6.62
C PRO A 164 -13.59 -19.99 -8.04
N PRO A 165 -13.14 -20.66 -9.11
CA PRO A 165 -13.49 -20.34 -10.51
C PRO A 165 -14.98 -20.20 -10.80
N GLU A 166 -15.85 -20.86 -10.04
CA GLU A 166 -17.30 -20.91 -10.24
C GLU A 166 -18.03 -19.69 -9.67
N VAL A 167 -17.36 -18.88 -8.84
CA VAL A 167 -17.96 -17.75 -8.11
C VAL A 167 -17.54 -16.44 -8.76
N THR A 168 -18.51 -15.59 -9.10
CA THR A 168 -18.23 -14.21 -9.48
C THR A 168 -18.22 -13.33 -8.22
N LEU A 169 -17.21 -12.49 -8.05
CA LEU A 169 -17.16 -11.50 -6.98
C LEU A 169 -16.85 -10.12 -7.55
N GLU A 170 -17.53 -9.09 -7.06
CA GLU A 170 -17.24 -7.71 -7.43
C GLU A 170 -17.49 -6.71 -6.30
N ASP A 171 -16.90 -5.53 -6.45
CA ASP A 171 -17.08 -4.38 -5.56
C ASP A 171 -16.59 -4.67 -4.14
N VAL A 172 -15.27 -4.75 -4.00
CA VAL A 172 -14.56 -5.01 -2.74
C VAL A 172 -13.73 -3.79 -2.37
N VAL A 173 -13.95 -3.25 -1.17
CA VAL A 173 -13.13 -2.17 -0.62
C VAL A 173 -12.53 -2.62 0.70
N ILE A 174 -11.21 -2.51 0.78
CA ILE A 174 -10.37 -2.78 1.95
C ILE A 174 -9.67 -1.46 2.28
N ASP A 175 -10.06 -0.80 3.37
CA ASP A 175 -9.69 0.59 3.63
C ASP A 175 -9.30 0.83 5.09
N GLY A 176 -8.04 1.23 5.34
CA GLY A 176 -7.55 1.48 6.70
C GLY A 176 -7.35 0.21 7.50
N ILE A 177 -6.82 -0.84 6.87
CA ILE A 177 -6.46 -2.06 7.58
C ILE A 177 -5.06 -1.90 8.16
N THR A 178 -4.90 -2.26 9.43
CA THR A 178 -3.59 -2.54 10.01
C THR A 178 -3.44 -4.06 10.16
N ALA A 179 -2.63 -4.67 9.31
CA ALA A 179 -2.44 -6.12 9.27
C ALA A 179 -0.99 -6.47 9.62
N PHE A 180 -0.75 -7.20 10.71
CA PHE A 180 0.61 -7.59 11.07
C PHE A 180 0.77 -8.92 11.79
N GLY A 181 2.01 -9.43 11.82
CA GLY A 181 2.37 -10.57 12.67
C GLY A 181 1.74 -11.88 12.21
N THR A 182 2.11 -12.36 11.03
CA THR A 182 1.61 -13.64 10.52
C THR A 182 2.71 -14.55 10.01
N THR A 183 2.54 -15.84 10.27
CA THR A 183 3.34 -16.90 9.63
C THR A 183 2.64 -17.49 8.39
N GLN A 184 1.49 -16.95 8.00
CA GLN A 184 0.77 -17.30 6.77
C GLN A 184 1.36 -16.58 5.56
N TRP A 185 0.79 -16.88 4.37
CA TRP A 185 1.36 -16.42 3.12
C TRP A 185 1.21 -14.91 2.89
N ALA A 186 0.08 -14.27 3.18
CA ALA A 186 -0.14 -12.87 2.82
C ALA A 186 -0.54 -12.01 4.02
N GLY A 187 -0.23 -10.71 3.95
CA GLY A 187 -0.91 -9.73 4.78
C GLY A 187 -2.33 -9.51 4.27
N ILE A 188 -2.46 -8.99 3.05
CA ILE A 188 -3.74 -8.82 2.36
C ILE A 188 -3.66 -9.51 1.00
N VAL A 189 -4.61 -10.41 0.72
CA VAL A 189 -4.74 -11.04 -0.61
C VAL A 189 -6.18 -10.99 -1.09
N VAL A 190 -6.35 -10.49 -2.31
CA VAL A 190 -7.60 -10.55 -3.06
C VAL A 190 -7.39 -11.47 -4.26
N ALA A 191 -8.06 -12.61 -4.29
CA ALA A 191 -7.83 -13.66 -5.28
C ALA A 191 -9.12 -14.10 -5.98
N GLY A 192 -9.20 -13.82 -7.27
CA GLY A 192 -10.25 -14.34 -8.15
C GLY A 192 -10.14 -15.83 -8.37
N GLY A 193 -11.16 -16.34 -9.07
CA GLY A 193 -11.30 -17.76 -9.33
C GLY A 193 -10.46 -18.24 -10.50
N SER A 194 -10.43 -17.46 -11.59
CA SER A 194 -9.57 -17.73 -12.75
C SER A 194 -9.27 -16.46 -13.55
N ARG A 195 -8.44 -16.57 -14.59
CA ARG A 195 -8.18 -15.47 -15.55
C ARG A 195 -9.46 -15.01 -16.27
N GLU A 196 -10.37 -15.95 -16.53
CA GLU A 196 -11.64 -15.72 -17.22
C GLU A 196 -12.72 -15.19 -16.26
N ASN A 197 -12.60 -15.52 -14.98
CA ASN A 197 -13.51 -15.08 -13.93
C ASN A 197 -12.76 -14.30 -12.83
N ARG A 198 -12.34 -13.09 -13.20
CA ARG A 198 -11.65 -12.14 -12.31
C ARG A 198 -12.61 -11.49 -11.32
N ILE A 199 -12.11 -11.12 -10.14
CA ILE A 199 -12.83 -10.21 -9.23
C ILE A 199 -12.82 -8.81 -9.85
N ARG A 200 -13.96 -8.13 -9.90
CA ARG A 200 -14.04 -6.78 -10.48
C ARG A 200 -14.15 -5.69 -9.42
N LYS A 201 -13.61 -4.50 -9.68
CA LYS A 201 -13.75 -3.30 -8.83
C LYS A 201 -13.23 -3.55 -7.42
N VAL A 202 -11.91 -3.65 -7.31
CA VAL A 202 -11.22 -3.89 -6.04
C VAL A 202 -10.43 -2.65 -5.65
N SER A 203 -10.57 -2.20 -4.41
CA SER A 203 -9.73 -1.14 -3.85
C SER A 203 -9.12 -1.61 -2.53
N VAL A 204 -7.79 -1.60 -2.45
CA VAL A 204 -7.02 -1.73 -1.22
C VAL A 204 -6.34 -0.39 -0.97
N ARG A 205 -6.74 0.31 0.09
CA ARG A 205 -6.25 1.67 0.35
C ARG A 205 -6.04 1.98 1.82
N ASN A 206 -5.25 3.01 2.09
CA ASN A 206 -4.94 3.50 3.44
C ASN A 206 -4.45 2.41 4.40
N SER A 207 -3.87 1.32 3.88
CA SER A 207 -3.60 0.11 4.65
C SER A 207 -2.12 -0.07 4.94
N VAL A 208 -1.83 -0.63 6.09
CA VAL A 208 -0.49 -0.89 6.60
C VAL A 208 -0.34 -2.39 6.83
N VAL A 209 0.69 -2.99 6.21
CA VAL A 209 0.98 -4.42 6.33
C VAL A 209 2.42 -4.64 6.75
N HIS A 210 2.66 -5.40 7.82
CA HIS A 210 4.04 -5.69 8.22
C HIS A 210 4.26 -6.96 9.04
N ASN A 211 5.51 -7.42 9.13
CA ASN A 211 5.88 -8.67 9.82
C ASN A 211 5.12 -9.88 9.24
N VAL A 212 5.33 -10.13 7.95
CA VAL A 212 4.63 -11.16 7.19
C VAL A 212 5.62 -12.20 6.67
N TYR A 213 5.30 -13.48 6.83
CA TYR A 213 6.15 -14.57 6.32
C TYR A 213 6.24 -14.58 4.80
N GLY A 214 5.12 -14.42 4.09
CA GLY A 214 5.13 -14.29 2.63
C GLY A 214 4.92 -12.84 2.17
N ASP A 215 3.94 -12.62 1.31
CA ASP A 215 3.67 -11.37 0.63
C ASP A 215 2.99 -10.29 1.48
N GLY A 216 3.24 -9.02 1.15
CA GLY A 216 2.52 -7.89 1.74
C GLY A 216 1.07 -7.81 1.25
N ILE A 217 0.85 -7.09 0.14
CA ILE A 217 -0.47 -6.86 -0.47
C ILE A 217 -0.49 -7.44 -1.88
N VAL A 218 -1.46 -8.30 -2.17
CA VAL A 218 -1.47 -9.02 -3.46
C VAL A 218 -2.85 -9.05 -4.09
N LEU A 219 -2.88 -8.77 -5.40
CA LEU A 219 -4.06 -8.96 -6.24
C LEU A 219 -3.82 -10.11 -7.23
N PHE A 220 -4.61 -11.18 -7.10
CA PHE A 220 -4.64 -12.30 -8.04
C PHE A 220 -5.92 -12.24 -8.84
N GLN A 221 -5.80 -12.21 -10.17
CA GLN A 221 -6.93 -12.35 -11.08
C GLN A 221 -8.02 -11.31 -10.75
N VAL A 222 -7.62 -10.04 -10.72
CA VAL A 222 -8.49 -8.88 -10.48
C VAL A 222 -8.60 -8.06 -11.77
N GLU A 223 -9.77 -7.50 -12.03
CA GLU A 223 -10.04 -6.54 -13.09
C GLU A 223 -10.51 -5.22 -12.45
N ASP A 224 -9.98 -4.08 -12.90
CA ASP A 224 -10.29 -2.77 -12.30
C ASP A 224 -9.93 -2.74 -10.80
N GLY A 225 -8.66 -3.02 -10.52
CA GLY A 225 -8.09 -3.09 -9.17
C GLY A 225 -7.17 -1.91 -8.88
N VAL A 226 -7.23 -1.37 -7.66
CA VAL A 226 -6.28 -0.37 -7.17
C VAL A 226 -5.70 -0.76 -5.83
N VAL A 227 -4.38 -0.69 -5.71
CA VAL A 227 -3.67 -0.62 -4.42
C VAL A 227 -3.10 0.78 -4.31
N GLU A 228 -3.57 1.57 -3.36
CA GLU A 228 -3.07 2.93 -3.22
C GLU A 228 -2.90 3.42 -1.80
N LYS A 229 -2.01 4.41 -1.62
CA LYS A 229 -1.85 5.12 -0.34
C LYS A 229 -1.68 4.17 0.84
N SER A 230 -0.93 3.09 0.61
CA SER A 230 -0.75 1.96 1.51
C SER A 230 0.74 1.67 1.65
N ALA A 231 1.13 0.98 2.72
CA ALA A 231 2.53 0.67 2.97
C ALA A 231 2.75 -0.77 3.42
N VAL A 232 3.88 -1.33 3.00
CA VAL A 232 4.32 -2.68 3.39
C VAL A 232 5.76 -2.65 3.89
N TRP A 233 6.07 -3.39 4.96
CA TRP A 233 7.47 -3.61 5.35
C TRP A 233 7.67 -4.90 6.12
N LEU A 234 8.93 -5.38 6.14
CA LEU A 234 9.25 -6.66 6.81
C LEU A 234 8.34 -7.78 6.30
N THR A 235 8.29 -7.92 4.97
CA THR A 235 7.62 -9.02 4.28
C THR A 235 8.64 -10.07 3.86
N GLY A 236 8.16 -11.26 3.55
CA GLY A 236 9.00 -12.38 3.12
C GLY A 236 9.88 -13.00 4.19
N LEU A 237 9.48 -12.85 5.46
CA LEU A 237 10.23 -13.30 6.63
C LEU A 237 10.23 -14.82 6.84
N GLN A 238 9.63 -15.61 5.93
CA GLN A 238 9.70 -17.07 6.04
C GLN A 238 11.16 -17.55 6.05
N PRO A 239 11.55 -18.46 6.96
CA PRO A 239 12.95 -18.85 7.13
C PRO A 239 13.51 -19.67 5.96
N THR A 240 12.63 -20.37 5.24
CA THR A 240 12.96 -21.22 4.08
C THR A 240 11.86 -21.13 3.05
N VAL A 241 12.19 -21.36 1.78
CA VAL A 241 11.18 -21.47 0.71
C VAL A 241 10.29 -22.68 1.01
N SER A 242 9.02 -22.42 1.31
CA SER A 242 8.03 -23.46 1.65
C SER A 242 6.84 -23.51 0.68
N ILE A 243 6.32 -22.34 0.30
CA ILE A 243 5.18 -22.20 -0.64
C ILE A 243 5.64 -21.55 -1.94
N GLY A 244 6.46 -20.52 -1.85
CA GLY A 244 6.95 -19.76 -2.98
C GLY A 244 7.91 -18.69 -2.50
N THR A 245 8.16 -17.73 -3.38
CA THR A 245 9.07 -16.61 -3.16
C THR A 245 8.27 -15.31 -3.04
N PRO A 246 8.33 -14.63 -1.89
CA PRO A 246 7.48 -13.48 -1.59
C PRO A 246 8.03 -12.13 -2.08
N ASN A 247 7.13 -11.15 -2.12
CA ASN A 247 7.34 -9.75 -2.50
C ASN A 247 6.56 -8.78 -1.58
N GLY A 248 6.73 -7.48 -1.81
CA GLY A 248 5.98 -6.42 -1.12
C GLY A 248 4.52 -6.28 -1.61
N ILE A 249 4.32 -5.66 -2.77
CA ILE A 249 3.02 -5.35 -3.37
C ILE A 249 3.02 -5.77 -4.83
N TRP A 250 2.11 -6.66 -5.24
CA TRP A 250 2.16 -7.18 -6.61
C TRP A 250 0.82 -7.67 -7.18
N THR A 251 0.83 -7.88 -8.48
CA THR A 251 -0.34 -8.29 -9.27
C THR A 251 -0.04 -9.52 -10.12
N TRP A 252 -0.96 -10.48 -10.18
CA TRP A 252 -0.83 -11.67 -11.03
C TRP A 252 -2.11 -11.92 -11.82
N ARG A 253 -1.98 -12.10 -13.15
CA ARG A 253 -3.11 -12.30 -14.07
C ARG A 253 -4.22 -11.26 -13.96
N CYS A 254 -3.90 -10.06 -13.50
CA CYS A 254 -4.83 -8.96 -13.37
C CYS A 254 -5.03 -8.23 -14.71
N ARG A 255 -6.10 -7.43 -14.76
CA ARG A 255 -6.39 -6.53 -15.87
C ARG A 255 -6.67 -5.13 -15.34
N THR A 256 -6.12 -4.10 -15.99
CA THR A 256 -6.34 -2.69 -15.63
C THR A 256 -6.12 -2.42 -14.15
N CYS A 257 -5.07 -3.01 -13.56
CA CYS A 257 -4.75 -2.83 -12.15
C CYS A 257 -3.66 -1.77 -11.94
N THR A 258 -3.84 -0.93 -10.93
CA THR A 258 -2.93 0.17 -10.59
C THR A 258 -2.38 0.04 -9.18
N VAL A 259 -1.06 0.11 -9.03
CA VAL A 259 -0.37 0.29 -7.73
C VAL A 259 0.19 1.71 -7.69
N GLN A 260 -0.31 2.55 -6.78
CA GLN A 260 0.10 3.96 -6.75
C GLN A 260 0.20 4.60 -5.37
N TRP A 261 1.09 5.58 -5.24
CA TRP A 261 1.26 6.32 -3.98
C TRP A 261 1.50 5.39 -2.79
N THR A 262 2.25 4.31 -2.96
CA THR A 262 2.58 3.35 -1.90
C THR A 262 4.04 3.48 -1.45
N GLU A 263 4.34 2.95 -0.27
CA GLU A 263 5.71 2.81 0.24
C GLU A 263 5.98 1.34 0.57
N GLY A 264 7.12 0.82 0.14
CA GLY A 264 7.52 -0.55 0.45
C GLY A 264 9.00 -0.67 0.75
N PHE A 265 9.34 -1.32 1.87
CA PHE A 265 10.72 -1.41 2.32
C PHE A 265 11.03 -2.62 3.20
N PHE A 266 12.31 -2.97 3.31
CA PHE A 266 12.76 -4.16 4.05
C PHE A 266 11.99 -5.43 3.67
N THR A 267 11.68 -5.57 2.38
CA THR A 267 11.15 -6.81 1.81
C THR A 267 12.27 -7.83 1.66
N ASP A 268 11.99 -9.09 1.97
CA ASP A 268 12.94 -10.20 1.89
C ASP A 268 12.33 -11.38 1.10
N SER A 269 13.15 -12.38 0.81
CA SER A 269 12.73 -13.70 0.40
C SER A 269 13.86 -14.69 0.69
N PRO A 270 13.57 -15.86 1.29
CA PRO A 270 14.59 -16.90 1.49
C PRO A 270 15.08 -17.53 0.18
N GLY A 271 14.47 -17.20 -0.97
CA GLY A 271 14.76 -17.77 -2.28
C GLY A 271 15.22 -16.73 -3.30
N VAL A 272 14.29 -16.38 -4.19
CA VAL A 272 14.38 -15.34 -5.24
C VAL A 272 13.27 -14.31 -5.01
N ASP A 273 13.13 -13.31 -5.87
CA ASP A 273 12.20 -12.18 -5.68
C ASP A 273 12.63 -11.25 -4.54
N GLY A 274 11.89 -11.15 -3.44
CA GLY A 274 12.21 -10.26 -2.32
C GLY A 274 12.21 -8.78 -2.69
N GLY A 275 11.56 -8.43 -3.80
CA GLY A 275 11.41 -7.09 -4.29
C GLY A 275 10.17 -6.39 -3.75
N VAL A 276 10.03 -5.10 -4.11
CA VAL A 276 8.94 -4.26 -3.62
C VAL A 276 7.69 -4.39 -4.50
N TYR A 277 7.81 -4.11 -5.80
CA TYR A 277 6.69 -4.05 -6.74
C TYR A 277 6.82 -5.07 -7.85
N ASP A 278 5.75 -5.79 -8.17
CA ASP A 278 5.77 -6.72 -9.30
C ASP A 278 4.50 -6.67 -10.16
N ILE A 279 4.72 -6.46 -11.46
CA ILE A 279 3.76 -6.82 -12.51
C ILE A 279 4.14 -8.23 -12.94
N ASP A 280 3.59 -9.23 -12.26
CA ASP A 280 3.90 -10.63 -12.51
C ASP A 280 3.34 -11.06 -13.88
N TRP A 281 3.45 -12.34 -14.24
CA TRP A 281 3.05 -12.80 -15.55
C TRP A 281 1.53 -12.88 -15.74
N GLY A 282 1.11 -12.77 -17.01
CA GLY A 282 -0.29 -12.88 -17.45
C GLY A 282 -1.16 -11.65 -17.17
N ASN A 283 -0.55 -10.54 -16.74
CA ASN A 283 -1.24 -9.26 -16.57
C ASN A 283 -1.53 -8.57 -17.92
N ASP A 284 -2.64 -7.84 -17.98
CA ASP A 284 -3.07 -7.03 -19.14
C ASP A 284 -3.32 -5.57 -18.69
N ASP A 285 -2.60 -4.59 -19.24
CA ASP A 285 -2.83 -3.15 -18.97
C ASP A 285 -2.61 -2.74 -17.50
N ASN A 286 -1.47 -3.10 -16.88
CA ASN A 286 -1.20 -2.76 -15.48
C ASN A 286 -0.20 -1.61 -15.32
N LEU A 287 -0.37 -0.85 -14.22
CA LEU A 287 0.41 0.35 -13.90
C LEU A 287 0.98 0.32 -12.48
N VAL A 288 2.27 0.65 -12.37
CA VAL A 288 2.96 0.92 -11.10
C VAL A 288 3.49 2.36 -11.14
N GLN A 289 2.93 3.28 -10.34
CA GLN A 289 3.32 4.69 -10.38
C GLN A 289 3.36 5.47 -9.06
N TYR A 290 4.20 6.50 -8.99
CA TYR A 290 4.27 7.41 -7.82
C TYR A 290 4.60 6.70 -6.49
N ASN A 291 5.25 5.54 -6.57
CA ASN A 291 5.58 4.74 -5.39
C ASN A 291 7.00 4.99 -4.89
N TYR A 292 7.24 4.64 -3.62
CA TYR A 292 8.56 4.69 -2.98
C TYR A 292 8.99 3.30 -2.54
N GLY A 293 9.89 2.66 -3.31
CA GLY A 293 10.47 1.36 -2.98
C GLY A 293 11.90 1.51 -2.50
N HIS A 294 12.22 1.10 -1.27
CA HIS A 294 13.56 1.29 -0.76
C HIS A 294 14.06 0.21 0.20
N ASP A 295 15.37 0.05 0.25
CA ASP A 295 16.07 -0.83 1.18
C ASP A 295 15.56 -2.31 1.15
N ALA A 296 15.00 -2.75 0.01
CA ALA A 296 14.59 -4.14 -0.23
C ALA A 296 15.80 -5.08 -0.46
N GLN A 297 15.65 -6.35 -0.12
CA GLN A 297 16.67 -7.35 -0.43
C GLN A 297 16.79 -7.61 -1.94
N GLY A 298 15.67 -7.65 -2.64
CA GLY A 298 15.56 -7.76 -4.10
C GLY A 298 15.40 -6.42 -4.80
N TYR A 299 14.68 -6.42 -5.93
CA TYR A 299 14.46 -5.27 -6.81
C TYR A 299 13.44 -4.26 -6.26
N CYS A 300 13.42 -3.04 -6.80
CA CYS A 300 12.33 -2.09 -6.59
C CYS A 300 11.08 -2.49 -7.35
N ALA A 301 11.20 -2.71 -8.67
CA ALA A 301 10.07 -3.06 -9.52
C ALA A 301 10.43 -4.10 -10.59
N SER A 302 9.47 -4.95 -10.96
CA SER A 302 9.64 -5.96 -12.02
C SER A 302 8.48 -6.04 -13.01
N VAL A 303 8.78 -6.61 -14.17
CA VAL A 303 7.79 -7.10 -15.15
C VAL A 303 8.15 -8.52 -15.56
N PHE A 304 7.20 -9.44 -15.42
CA PHE A 304 7.41 -10.86 -15.74
C PHE A 304 6.50 -11.38 -16.84
N GLY A 305 6.96 -12.41 -17.55
CA GLY A 305 6.18 -13.22 -18.49
C GLY A 305 6.52 -14.70 -18.35
N ALA A 306 5.51 -15.56 -18.23
CA ALA A 306 5.72 -16.99 -17.99
C ALA A 306 4.58 -17.85 -18.51
N HIS A 307 4.77 -19.18 -18.45
CA HIS A 307 3.76 -20.20 -18.73
C HIS A 307 3.06 -20.04 -20.08
N GLU A 308 3.83 -19.82 -21.15
CA GLU A 308 3.32 -19.63 -22.52
C GLU A 308 2.35 -18.43 -22.67
N GLU A 309 2.24 -17.57 -21.66
CA GLU A 309 1.41 -16.38 -21.67
C GLU A 309 2.21 -15.13 -22.06
N ILE A 310 1.50 -14.17 -22.65
CA ILE A 310 2.03 -12.84 -22.95
C ILE A 310 1.50 -11.86 -21.91
N THR A 311 2.40 -11.24 -21.16
CA THR A 311 2.07 -10.10 -20.30
C THR A 311 2.07 -8.84 -21.16
N THR A 312 0.95 -8.11 -21.16
CA THR A 312 0.73 -7.01 -22.10
C THR A 312 0.58 -5.65 -21.41
N ASN A 313 1.07 -4.60 -22.07
CA ASN A 313 0.86 -3.20 -21.69
C ASN A 313 1.22 -2.88 -20.22
N SER A 314 2.43 -3.28 -19.81
CA SER A 314 2.93 -3.06 -18.44
C SER A 314 3.65 -1.72 -18.33
N VAL A 315 3.23 -0.87 -17.40
CA VAL A 315 3.76 0.49 -17.22
C VAL A 315 4.36 0.69 -15.83
N ILE A 316 5.63 1.09 -15.75
CA ILE A 316 6.32 1.48 -14.52
C ILE A 316 6.78 2.93 -14.67
N ARG A 317 6.17 3.87 -13.94
CA ARG A 317 6.50 5.31 -14.09
C ARG A 317 6.48 6.14 -12.82
N TYR A 318 7.30 7.19 -12.76
CA TYR A 318 7.34 8.11 -11.62
C TYR A 318 7.56 7.45 -10.25
N ASN A 319 8.19 6.27 -10.24
CA ASN A 319 8.58 5.62 -8.99
C ASN A 319 9.96 6.11 -8.57
N VAL A 320 10.17 6.19 -7.26
CA VAL A 320 11.47 6.48 -6.66
C VAL A 320 11.97 5.20 -6.00
N CYS A 321 13.12 4.72 -6.47
CA CYS A 321 13.76 3.49 -6.00
C CYS A 321 15.07 3.82 -5.31
N VAL A 322 15.25 3.42 -4.05
CA VAL A 322 16.43 3.83 -3.26
C VAL A 322 17.04 2.65 -2.52
N ASN A 323 18.31 2.36 -2.76
CA ASN A 323 19.07 1.37 -2.00
C ASN A 323 18.46 -0.05 -1.97
N ASN A 324 17.69 -0.47 -2.97
CA ASN A 324 17.27 -1.87 -3.07
C ASN A 324 18.46 -2.76 -3.49
N GLY A 325 18.22 -4.06 -3.66
CA GLY A 325 19.28 -5.03 -3.94
C GLY A 325 20.22 -5.20 -2.76
N ARG A 326 19.69 -5.17 -1.53
CA ARG A 326 20.53 -5.33 -0.31
C ARG A 326 21.16 -6.71 -0.21
N SER A 327 20.57 -7.73 -0.82
CA SER A 327 21.15 -9.06 -0.94
C SER A 327 22.13 -9.11 -2.12
N PRO A 328 23.42 -9.43 -1.91
CA PRO A 328 24.38 -9.59 -3.00
C PRO A 328 23.92 -10.55 -4.10
N LYS A 329 23.28 -11.65 -3.70
CA LYS A 329 22.75 -12.68 -4.61
C LYS A 329 21.62 -12.13 -5.47
N LEU A 330 20.65 -11.42 -4.84
CA LEU A 330 19.49 -10.90 -5.55
C LEU A 330 19.86 -9.71 -6.42
N ALA A 331 20.73 -8.80 -5.94
CA ALA A 331 21.24 -7.70 -6.74
C ALA A 331 21.90 -8.17 -8.04
N GLN A 332 22.78 -9.20 -7.97
CA GLN A 332 23.41 -9.77 -9.16
C GLN A 332 22.42 -10.39 -10.13
N ARG A 333 21.36 -11.00 -9.61
CA ARG A 333 20.37 -11.71 -10.42
C ARG A 333 19.32 -10.78 -11.04
N GLN A 334 18.94 -9.71 -10.34
CA GLN A 334 17.69 -8.99 -10.60
C GLN A 334 17.85 -7.46 -10.74
N GLY A 335 18.95 -6.86 -10.27
CA GLY A 335 19.10 -5.40 -10.27
C GLY A 335 18.06 -4.67 -9.40
N ASP A 336 17.82 -3.40 -9.71
CA ASP A 336 16.79 -2.55 -9.09
C ASP A 336 15.48 -2.56 -9.90
N LEU A 337 15.61 -2.72 -11.22
CA LEU A 337 14.53 -3.00 -12.16
C LEU A 337 14.80 -4.32 -12.85
N TYR A 338 13.86 -5.25 -12.74
CA TYR A 338 14.00 -6.60 -13.25
C TYR A 338 12.97 -6.90 -14.34
N ILE A 339 13.42 -7.32 -15.52
CA ILE A 339 12.53 -7.77 -16.59
C ILE A 339 12.95 -9.19 -16.95
N SER A 340 12.04 -10.16 -16.79
CA SER A 340 12.40 -11.56 -17.04
C SER A 340 11.25 -12.36 -17.60
N THR A 341 11.59 -13.37 -18.41
CA THR A 341 10.64 -14.37 -18.86
C THR A 341 11.19 -15.78 -18.72
N TRP A 342 10.31 -16.74 -18.47
CA TRP A 342 10.63 -18.17 -18.39
C TRP A 342 9.45 -19.01 -18.92
N GLU A 343 9.64 -20.33 -19.07
CA GLU A 343 8.57 -21.25 -19.50
C GLU A 343 7.79 -20.75 -20.74
N ASP A 344 8.53 -20.34 -21.77
CA ASP A 344 8.03 -19.84 -23.06
C ASP A 344 7.09 -18.61 -23.00
N GLY A 345 6.97 -17.99 -21.83
CA GLY A 345 6.28 -16.71 -21.64
C GLY A 345 6.95 -15.56 -22.40
N ALA A 346 6.21 -14.48 -22.58
CA ALA A 346 6.70 -13.31 -23.30
C ALA A 346 6.06 -12.01 -22.83
N LEU A 347 6.59 -10.89 -23.32
CA LEU A 347 6.14 -9.54 -23.04
C LEU A 347 5.73 -8.82 -24.33
N ASP A 348 4.74 -7.93 -24.25
CA ASP A 348 4.37 -7.01 -25.33
C ASP A 348 3.88 -5.67 -24.77
N GLY A 349 4.58 -4.57 -25.05
CA GLY A 349 4.18 -3.24 -24.58
C GLY A 349 4.68 -2.90 -23.18
N VAL A 350 5.97 -3.12 -22.90
CA VAL A 350 6.60 -2.76 -21.62
C VAL A 350 7.11 -1.32 -21.66
N LEU A 351 6.54 -0.44 -20.84
CA LEU A 351 6.92 0.98 -20.75
C LEU A 351 7.48 1.30 -19.36
N VAL A 352 8.78 1.57 -19.28
CA VAL A 352 9.46 1.97 -18.04
C VAL A 352 9.98 3.39 -18.21
N HIS A 353 9.32 4.37 -17.59
CA HIS A 353 9.68 5.77 -17.82
C HIS A 353 9.54 6.73 -16.66
N ASN A 354 10.32 7.82 -16.67
CA ASN A 354 10.26 8.86 -15.63
C ASN A 354 10.46 8.32 -14.20
N ASN A 355 11.23 7.25 -14.02
CA ASN A 355 11.60 6.77 -12.69
C ASN A 355 12.92 7.40 -12.23
N THR A 356 13.13 7.51 -10.92
CA THR A 356 14.42 7.93 -10.34
C THR A 356 14.96 6.83 -9.44
N LEU A 357 16.12 6.28 -9.81
CA LEU A 357 16.77 5.18 -9.12
C LEU A 357 18.08 5.65 -8.49
N TYR A 358 18.22 5.42 -7.19
CA TYR A 358 19.48 5.50 -6.47
C TYR A 358 19.96 4.07 -6.17
N TRP A 359 20.74 3.52 -7.11
CA TRP A 359 21.23 2.15 -7.10
C TRP A 359 22.54 2.04 -6.31
N ASN A 360 22.47 1.41 -5.14
CA ASN A 360 23.61 1.30 -4.22
C ASN A 360 23.78 -0.13 -3.65
N PRO A 361 23.99 -1.13 -4.53
CA PRO A 361 24.11 -2.53 -4.11
C PRO A 361 25.45 -2.78 -3.40
N PRO A 362 25.56 -3.86 -2.62
CA PRO A 362 26.82 -4.28 -1.99
C PRO A 362 27.82 -4.94 -2.97
N VAL A 363 27.42 -5.17 -4.23
CA VAL A 363 28.19 -5.85 -5.27
C VAL A 363 28.01 -5.14 -6.61
N ASN A 364 28.98 -5.29 -7.51
CA ASN A 364 28.84 -4.75 -8.87
C ASN A 364 27.75 -5.52 -9.64
N ALA A 365 26.59 -4.91 -9.79
CA ALA A 365 25.43 -5.43 -10.49
C ALA A 365 24.69 -4.27 -11.19
N PRO A 366 24.01 -4.50 -12.32
CA PRO A 366 23.34 -3.43 -13.05
C PRO A 366 22.07 -2.97 -12.33
N ALA A 367 21.69 -1.71 -12.53
CA ALA A 367 20.44 -1.16 -12.02
C ALA A 367 19.23 -1.70 -12.79
N LEU A 368 19.35 -1.85 -14.12
CA LEU A 368 18.38 -2.53 -14.97
C LEU A 368 18.95 -3.89 -15.39
N GLN A 369 18.26 -4.97 -15.03
CA GLN A 369 18.63 -6.34 -15.35
C GLN A 369 17.52 -7.00 -16.18
N MET A 370 17.84 -7.36 -17.43
CA MET A 370 16.97 -8.19 -18.26
C MET A 370 17.49 -9.63 -18.26
N ASP A 371 16.69 -10.59 -17.82
CA ASP A 371 17.09 -12.00 -17.77
C ASP A 371 16.16 -12.83 -18.63
N HIS A 372 16.69 -13.34 -19.75
CA HIS A 372 15.94 -14.13 -20.73
C HIS A 372 14.65 -13.48 -21.26
N ALA A 373 14.53 -12.15 -21.21
CA ALA A 373 13.31 -11.44 -21.57
C ALA A 373 12.96 -11.52 -23.06
N ASP A 374 11.94 -12.33 -23.37
CA ASP A 374 11.37 -12.50 -24.69
C ASP A 374 10.22 -11.52 -24.94
N PHE A 375 10.25 -10.86 -26.09
CA PHE A 375 9.22 -9.93 -26.52
C PHE A 375 8.51 -10.49 -27.75
N LYS A 376 7.21 -10.76 -27.63
CA LYS A 376 6.38 -11.35 -28.70
C LYS A 376 5.16 -10.45 -28.92
N GLY A 377 5.25 -9.56 -29.90
CA GLY A 377 4.16 -8.67 -30.27
C GLY A 377 4.63 -7.44 -31.03
N ALA A 378 3.74 -6.46 -31.16
CA ALA A 378 3.96 -5.26 -31.97
C ALA A 378 3.91 -3.96 -31.16
N ALA A 379 3.53 -4.03 -29.87
CA ALA A 379 3.53 -2.86 -29.01
C ALA A 379 4.98 -2.46 -28.68
N PRO A 380 5.26 -1.16 -28.54
CA PRO A 380 6.61 -0.69 -28.28
C PRO A 380 7.05 -1.05 -26.86
N ASN A 381 8.28 -1.51 -26.72
CA ASN A 381 8.92 -1.72 -25.42
C ASN A 381 9.95 -0.60 -25.21
N LEU A 382 9.70 0.29 -24.26
CA LEU A 382 10.44 1.54 -24.09
C LEU A 382 11.00 1.68 -22.68
N PHE A 383 12.28 2.06 -22.58
CA PHE A 383 12.93 2.53 -21.37
C PHE A 383 13.32 4.00 -21.56
N SER A 384 12.60 4.94 -20.97
CA SER A 384 12.79 6.37 -21.30
C SER A 384 12.67 7.35 -20.15
N ASN A 385 13.32 8.51 -20.25
CA ASN A 385 13.23 9.58 -19.24
C ASN A 385 13.58 9.15 -17.80
N ASN A 386 14.29 8.03 -17.59
CA ASN A 386 14.67 7.60 -16.25
C ASN A 386 15.97 8.29 -15.80
N VAL A 387 16.12 8.48 -14.49
CA VAL A 387 17.37 8.92 -13.88
C VAL A 387 17.95 7.77 -13.07
N ILE A 388 19.16 7.31 -13.40
CA ILE A 388 19.86 6.26 -12.65
C ILE A 388 21.15 6.83 -12.07
N ILE A 389 21.22 6.85 -10.74
CA ILE A 389 22.42 7.21 -9.99
C ILE A 389 22.96 5.93 -9.38
N SER A 390 24.19 5.54 -9.71
CA SER A 390 24.78 4.31 -9.20
C SER A 390 26.08 4.51 -8.44
N SER A 391 26.25 3.73 -7.37
CA SER A 391 27.53 3.59 -6.64
C SER A 391 28.47 2.56 -7.27
N VAL A 392 27.99 1.77 -8.23
CA VAL A 392 28.75 0.72 -8.92
C VAL A 392 28.80 1.00 -10.44
N PRO A 393 29.84 0.54 -11.15
CA PRO A 393 30.00 0.86 -12.57
C PRO A 393 29.01 0.12 -13.48
N SER A 394 28.49 -1.04 -13.09
CA SER A 394 27.48 -1.75 -13.88
C SER A 394 26.15 -1.02 -13.86
N MET A 395 25.71 -0.54 -15.03
CA MET A 395 24.51 0.29 -15.16
C MET A 395 23.31 -0.49 -15.69
N ILE A 396 23.48 -1.15 -16.84
CA ILE A 396 22.41 -1.87 -17.53
C ILE A 396 22.90 -3.20 -18.05
N HIS A 397 22.00 -4.17 -18.05
CA HIS A 397 22.06 -5.40 -18.82
C HIS A 397 20.73 -5.59 -19.55
N ALA A 398 20.72 -5.33 -20.86
CA ALA A 398 19.52 -5.23 -21.67
C ALA A 398 19.73 -5.66 -23.13
N SER A 399 18.66 -6.13 -23.79
CA SER A 399 18.68 -6.46 -25.22
C SER A 399 18.15 -5.30 -26.07
N ARG A 400 18.38 -5.34 -27.40
CA ARG A 400 17.86 -4.32 -28.34
C ARG A 400 16.33 -4.38 -28.54
N ARG A 401 15.65 -5.35 -27.92
CA ARG A 401 14.18 -5.43 -27.96
C ARG A 401 13.52 -4.42 -27.04
N LEU A 402 14.25 -3.88 -26.07
CA LEU A 402 13.86 -2.72 -25.27
C LEU A 402 14.55 -1.48 -25.85
N GLU A 403 13.79 -0.52 -26.35
CA GLU A 403 14.32 0.71 -26.92
C GLU A 403 14.57 1.76 -25.82
N PHE A 404 15.74 2.38 -25.85
CA PHE A 404 16.14 3.38 -24.86
C PHE A 404 16.03 4.79 -25.43
N LYS A 405 15.42 5.71 -24.68
CA LYS A 405 15.30 7.12 -25.07
C LYS A 405 15.47 8.07 -23.88
N ARG A 406 16.44 8.97 -23.97
CA ARG A 406 16.51 10.17 -23.10
C ARG A 406 16.56 9.84 -21.61
N ASN A 407 17.22 8.74 -21.26
CA ASN A 407 17.57 8.46 -19.87
C ASN A 407 18.84 9.21 -19.48
N VAL A 408 19.03 9.44 -18.18
CA VAL A 408 20.22 10.06 -17.61
C VAL A 408 20.86 9.11 -16.61
N TYR A 409 22.15 8.84 -16.78
CA TYR A 409 22.91 7.96 -15.91
C TYR A 409 24.11 8.68 -15.29
N TRP A 410 24.36 8.37 -14.02
CA TRP A 410 25.53 8.86 -13.32
C TRP A 410 26.15 7.79 -12.42
N TYR A 411 27.37 7.37 -12.76
CA TYR A 411 28.21 6.56 -11.89
C TYR A 411 29.03 7.49 -11.00
N ARG A 412 28.86 7.35 -9.68
CA ARG A 412 29.53 8.21 -8.69
C ARG A 412 30.98 7.81 -8.39
N GLY A 413 31.41 6.64 -8.86
CA GLY A 413 32.77 6.17 -8.63
C GLY A 413 33.79 6.69 -9.65
N ARG A 414 34.99 6.12 -9.60
CA ARG A 414 36.09 6.46 -10.51
C ARG A 414 36.13 5.48 -11.67
N GLY A 415 36.43 5.97 -12.87
CA GLY A 415 36.53 5.16 -14.08
C GLY A 415 35.23 5.08 -14.88
N PRO A 416 35.20 4.30 -15.96
CA PRO A 416 34.05 4.22 -16.84
C PRO A 416 32.93 3.37 -16.25
N ALA A 417 31.68 3.79 -16.49
CA ALA A 417 30.53 2.90 -16.33
C ALA A 417 30.53 1.80 -17.41
N SER A 418 29.94 0.65 -17.09
CA SER A 418 29.81 -0.50 -17.98
C SER A 418 28.35 -0.79 -18.32
N TRP A 419 28.14 -1.26 -19.54
CA TRP A 419 26.83 -1.44 -20.16
C TRP A 419 26.84 -2.76 -20.91
N THR A 420 25.81 -3.58 -20.77
CA THR A 420 25.54 -4.66 -21.70
C THR A 420 24.25 -4.31 -22.43
N TYR A 421 24.37 -3.70 -23.61
CA TYR A 421 23.23 -3.37 -24.46
C TYR A 421 23.46 -3.88 -25.87
N GLY A 422 22.63 -4.83 -26.30
CA GLY A 422 22.65 -5.35 -27.67
C GLY A 422 23.98 -6.00 -28.05
N GLU A 423 24.15 -7.24 -27.58
CA GLU A 423 25.23 -8.17 -27.93
C GLU A 423 25.65 -8.11 -29.42
N PRO A 424 26.93 -8.36 -29.77
CA PRO A 424 28.03 -8.79 -28.89
C PRO A 424 28.99 -7.65 -28.45
N SER A 425 28.64 -6.38 -28.68
CA SER A 425 29.53 -5.25 -28.34
C SER A 425 28.87 -4.32 -27.30
N PRO A 426 29.37 -4.29 -26.06
CA PRO A 426 28.84 -3.43 -25.00
C PRO A 426 29.01 -1.97 -25.40
N LYS A 427 27.91 -1.29 -25.72
CA LYS A 427 27.87 0.15 -25.99
C LYS A 427 26.80 0.80 -25.12
N PRO A 428 27.01 2.05 -24.67
CA PRO A 428 25.94 2.82 -24.09
C PRO A 428 24.79 3.00 -25.10
N PRO A 429 23.53 3.10 -24.64
CA PRO A 429 22.42 3.50 -25.51
C PRO A 429 22.68 4.87 -26.14
N PRO A 430 22.50 5.03 -27.47
CA PRO A 430 23.00 6.20 -28.20
C PRO A 430 22.23 7.50 -27.93
N ASP A 431 20.95 7.42 -27.54
CA ASP A 431 20.08 8.59 -27.32
C ASP A 431 20.02 9.05 -25.85
N ASP A 432 20.82 8.42 -24.99
CA ASP A 432 20.85 8.67 -23.54
C ASP A 432 22.02 9.57 -23.15
N SER A 433 21.97 10.13 -21.94
CA SER A 433 22.99 11.03 -21.39
C SER A 433 23.72 10.40 -20.20
N PHE A 434 25.03 10.64 -20.11
CA PHE A 434 25.93 10.07 -19.09
C PHE A 434 26.58 11.20 -18.30
N VAL A 435 25.76 11.95 -17.57
CA VAL A 435 26.14 13.19 -16.89
C VAL A 435 25.65 13.19 -15.45
N GLN A 436 26.33 13.95 -14.58
CA GLN A 436 25.82 14.19 -13.24
C GLN A 436 24.49 14.98 -13.31
N PRO A 437 23.38 14.47 -12.76
CA PRO A 437 22.05 15.06 -12.94
C PRO A 437 21.80 16.37 -12.15
N CYS A 438 22.76 16.80 -11.33
CA CYS A 438 22.63 17.98 -10.45
C CYS A 438 21.37 17.95 -9.57
N LEU A 439 21.20 16.88 -8.80
CA LEU A 439 20.11 16.75 -7.82
C LEU A 439 20.52 17.27 -6.43
N ASP A 440 19.55 17.56 -5.57
CA ASP A 440 19.75 17.75 -4.12
C ASP A 440 19.72 16.41 -3.34
N GLU A 441 19.90 16.44 -2.02
CA GLU A 441 19.91 15.20 -1.20
C GLU A 441 18.55 14.49 -1.13
N GLN A 442 17.49 15.11 -1.65
CA GLN A 442 16.15 14.53 -1.80
C GLN A 442 15.87 14.13 -3.26
N LEU A 443 16.92 13.97 -4.07
CA LEU A 443 16.83 13.58 -5.48
C LEU A 443 16.03 14.55 -6.36
N ARG A 444 15.84 15.80 -5.92
CA ARG A 444 15.14 16.83 -6.69
C ARG A 444 16.12 17.56 -7.61
N PRO A 445 15.75 17.87 -8.87
CA PRO A 445 16.57 18.70 -9.73
C PRO A 445 16.88 20.06 -9.06
N ARG A 446 18.12 20.53 -9.17
CA ARG A 446 18.51 21.89 -8.75
C ARG A 446 18.43 22.86 -9.94
N PRO A 447 18.37 24.18 -9.69
CA PRO A 447 18.47 25.18 -10.75
C PRO A 447 19.67 24.90 -11.67
N GLY A 448 19.44 24.82 -12.98
CA GLY A 448 20.45 24.51 -13.99
C GLY A 448 20.68 23.01 -14.26
N SER A 449 19.93 22.11 -13.61
CA SER A 449 19.94 20.69 -13.97
C SER A 449 19.47 20.47 -15.42
N SER A 450 20.14 19.57 -16.14
CA SER A 450 19.78 19.17 -17.50
C SER A 450 18.51 18.32 -17.57
N LEU A 451 17.94 17.95 -16.42
CA LEU A 451 16.69 17.20 -16.35
C LEU A 451 15.47 18.09 -16.60
N ILE A 452 15.59 19.39 -16.34
CA ILE A 452 14.47 20.31 -16.26
C ILE A 452 13.85 20.55 -17.65
N ASN A 453 12.53 20.34 -17.79
CA ASN A 453 11.77 20.42 -19.04
C ASN A 453 12.37 19.56 -20.19
N ALA A 454 13.11 18.49 -19.86
CA ALA A 454 13.91 17.73 -20.82
C ALA A 454 13.31 16.36 -21.18
N ALA A 455 12.16 16.00 -20.60
CA ALA A 455 11.52 14.72 -20.86
C ALA A 455 11.16 14.58 -22.35
N TRP A 456 11.50 13.41 -22.90
CA TRP A 456 11.05 13.00 -24.21
C TRP A 456 9.56 12.70 -24.19
N ARG A 457 8.85 13.17 -25.22
CA ARG A 457 7.43 12.91 -25.38
C ARG A 457 7.23 11.49 -25.92
N LEU A 458 6.57 10.65 -25.12
CA LEU A 458 6.15 9.32 -25.53
C LEU A 458 5.23 9.40 -26.77
N PRO A 459 5.30 8.41 -27.70
CA PRO A 459 4.41 8.35 -28.85
C PRO A 459 2.95 8.23 -28.40
N LYS A 460 2.02 8.72 -29.23
CA LYS A 460 0.59 8.49 -29.00
C LYS A 460 0.28 7.00 -29.26
N LEU A 461 -0.17 6.29 -28.23
CA LEU A 461 -0.57 4.87 -28.29
C LEU A 461 -2.10 4.77 -28.09
N SER A 462 -2.84 4.08 -28.96
CA SER A 462 -4.30 3.77 -28.80
C SER A 462 -4.50 2.49 -27.97
N ALA A 463 -5.60 2.18 -27.27
CA ALA A 463 -6.97 2.74 -27.17
C ALA A 463 -7.46 2.88 -25.69
N SER A 464 -6.54 2.74 -24.73
CA SER A 464 -6.65 2.83 -23.27
C SER A 464 -5.73 3.92 -22.66
N GLU A 465 -5.11 4.75 -23.51
CA GLU A 465 -4.24 5.91 -23.22
C GLU A 465 -3.47 5.83 -21.87
N VAL A 466 -2.69 4.76 -21.68
CA VAL A 466 -1.61 4.53 -20.68
C VAL A 466 -2.02 4.63 -19.19
N LEU A 467 -3.31 4.54 -18.84
CA LEU A 467 -3.81 4.70 -17.46
C LEU A 467 -3.53 6.09 -16.83
N GLY A 468 -3.62 7.16 -17.64
CA GLY A 468 -3.77 8.54 -17.16
C GLY A 468 -2.70 9.48 -17.72
N ALA A 469 -3.19 10.43 -18.52
CA ALA A 469 -2.55 11.56 -19.20
C ALA A 469 -1.14 11.34 -19.83
N PRO A 470 -1.00 11.54 -21.16
CA PRO A 470 0.30 11.82 -21.73
C PRO A 470 0.87 13.10 -21.10
N HIS A 471 2.18 13.09 -20.86
CA HIS A 471 2.95 14.29 -20.56
C HIS A 471 2.62 15.42 -21.54
N ASP A 472 2.21 16.56 -21.00
CA ASP A 472 2.30 17.84 -21.69
C ASP A 472 3.81 18.13 -21.91
N GLY A 473 4.16 18.79 -23.02
CA GLY A 473 5.56 19.17 -23.22
C GLY A 473 6.06 20.02 -22.05
N GLY A 474 7.25 19.70 -21.52
CA GLY A 474 7.85 20.45 -20.40
C GLY A 474 7.94 19.72 -19.05
N SER A 475 7.71 18.40 -18.96
CA SER A 475 8.08 17.66 -17.75
C SER A 475 9.59 17.43 -17.62
N ASP A 476 10.04 17.19 -16.41
CA ASP A 476 11.42 16.84 -16.12
C ASP A 476 11.71 15.35 -16.41
N ILE A 477 12.98 15.03 -16.66
CA ILE A 477 13.46 13.63 -16.67
C ILE A 477 13.53 13.14 -15.21
N GLY A 478 13.01 11.94 -14.95
CA GLY A 478 12.93 11.33 -13.62
C GLY A 478 11.56 11.47 -12.97
N ALA A 479 11.48 11.05 -11.71
CA ALA A 479 10.22 10.92 -10.97
C ALA A 479 9.81 12.19 -10.22
N ILE A 480 10.75 13.11 -9.97
CA ILE A 480 10.51 14.29 -9.13
C ILE A 480 10.75 15.56 -9.92
N GLU A 481 9.67 16.32 -10.13
CA GLU A 481 9.67 17.59 -10.84
C GLU A 481 10.37 18.71 -10.05
N PHE A 482 11.01 19.63 -10.78
CA PHE A 482 11.55 20.86 -10.24
C PHE A 482 10.43 21.82 -9.80
N LYS A 483 10.35 22.07 -8.50
CA LYS A 483 9.37 23.01 -7.89
C LYS A 483 10.00 24.35 -7.47
N GLY A 484 11.14 24.72 -8.06
CA GLY A 484 11.93 25.87 -7.61
C GLY A 484 12.93 25.53 -6.49
N PRO A 485 13.69 26.52 -5.98
CA PRO A 485 14.60 26.32 -4.86
C PRO A 485 13.83 25.86 -3.62
N ALA A 486 14.47 25.01 -2.80
CA ALA A 486 13.88 24.59 -1.54
C ALA A 486 13.56 25.82 -0.65
N PRO A 487 12.37 25.87 -0.03
CA PRO A 487 12.05 26.94 0.91
C PRO A 487 13.05 26.93 2.07
N GLN A 488 13.44 28.12 2.52
CA GLN A 488 14.32 28.28 3.67
C GLN A 488 13.59 27.87 4.96
N PRO A 489 14.28 27.27 5.94
CA PRO A 489 13.68 26.99 7.25
C PRO A 489 13.10 28.26 7.87
N VAL A 490 11.93 28.12 8.49
CA VAL A 490 11.28 29.22 9.22
C VAL A 490 11.02 28.78 10.65
N SER A 491 11.16 29.71 11.60
CA SER A 491 10.79 29.45 12.99
C SER A 491 9.32 29.03 13.06
N ALA A 492 9.04 27.92 13.75
CA ALA A 492 7.66 27.50 13.93
C ALA A 492 6.88 28.60 14.66
N PRO A 493 5.66 28.97 14.22
CA PRO A 493 4.82 29.83 15.02
C PRO A 493 4.59 29.16 16.37
N LYS A 494 4.53 29.94 17.46
CA LYS A 494 4.20 29.39 18.77
C LYS A 494 2.77 28.85 18.77
N LEU A 495 2.57 27.56 18.55
CA LEU A 495 1.26 26.92 18.52
C LEU A 495 0.99 26.13 19.81
N GLU A 496 -0.17 26.38 20.41
CA GLU A 496 -0.66 25.65 21.58
C GLU A 496 -1.80 24.73 21.13
N PHE A 497 -1.72 23.44 21.49
CA PHE A 497 -2.74 22.45 21.17
C PHE A 497 -3.26 21.83 22.47
N ARG A 498 -4.51 21.36 22.46
CA ARG A 498 -5.05 20.57 23.56
C ARG A 498 -4.90 19.10 23.21
N ALA A 499 -4.14 18.35 23.99
CA ALA A 499 -4.04 16.91 23.82
C ALA A 499 -5.35 16.24 24.30
N ASP A 500 -5.63 15.06 23.75
CA ASP A 500 -6.82 14.27 24.09
C ASP A 500 -6.88 13.80 25.55
N ASP A 501 -5.75 13.77 26.24
CA ASP A 501 -5.67 13.49 27.68
C ASP A 501 -6.08 14.69 28.56
N GLY A 502 -6.56 15.77 27.95
CA GLY A 502 -7.01 16.99 28.63
C GLY A 502 -5.87 17.91 29.05
N GLN A 503 -4.61 17.57 28.78
CA GLN A 503 -3.48 18.45 29.06
C GLN A 503 -3.28 19.47 27.92
N SER A 504 -3.02 20.72 28.29
CA SER A 504 -2.53 21.72 27.33
C SER A 504 -1.10 21.36 26.94
N THR A 505 -0.85 21.08 25.66
CA THR A 505 0.49 20.79 25.14
C THR A 505 0.91 21.87 24.16
N SER A 506 1.99 22.60 24.46
CA SER A 506 2.65 23.40 23.43
C SER A 506 3.51 22.46 22.57
N LEU A 507 3.37 22.50 21.24
CA LEU A 507 4.24 21.73 20.34
C LEU A 507 5.70 22.20 20.36
N VAL A 508 5.99 23.32 21.01
CA VAL A 508 7.26 24.07 20.88
C VAL A 508 8.37 23.58 21.82
N ARG A 509 8.14 22.61 22.71
CA ARG A 509 9.26 21.99 23.45
C ARG A 509 8.93 20.57 23.86
N ARG A 510 9.38 19.59 23.06
CA ARG A 510 9.64 18.24 23.57
C ARG A 510 11.13 17.92 23.42
N ASN A 511 11.85 18.05 24.54
CA ASN A 511 13.02 17.27 24.93
C ASN A 511 14.08 16.94 23.84
N GLY A 512 14.33 17.83 22.87
CA GLY A 512 15.35 17.60 21.85
C GLY A 512 14.96 16.63 20.74
N LYS A 513 13.67 16.40 20.49
CA LYS A 513 13.17 15.46 19.46
C LYS A 513 12.62 16.16 18.21
N TRP A 514 12.70 15.46 17.08
CA TRP A 514 12.01 15.79 15.84
C TRP A 514 10.51 15.51 15.96
N LEU A 515 9.69 16.30 15.26
CA LEU A 515 8.25 16.11 15.20
C LEU A 515 7.75 16.14 13.75
N LEU A 516 7.03 15.09 13.37
CA LEU A 516 6.12 15.11 12.22
C LEU A 516 4.72 15.53 12.69
N LEU A 517 4.28 16.71 12.27
CA LEU A 517 2.95 17.22 12.57
C LEU A 517 2.09 17.14 11.31
N VAL A 518 1.01 16.37 11.36
CA VAL A 518 -0.08 16.44 10.40
C VAL A 518 -1.12 17.40 10.94
N VAL A 519 -1.48 18.41 10.14
CA VAL A 519 -2.60 19.31 10.42
C VAL A 519 -3.65 19.02 9.35
N GLY A 520 -4.81 18.49 9.73
CA GLY A 520 -5.78 18.01 8.78
C GLY A 520 -7.23 18.20 9.20
N ASP A 521 -8.12 17.95 8.25
CA ASP A 521 -9.55 17.76 8.48
C ASP A 521 -9.86 16.25 8.59
N LEU A 522 -11.10 15.88 8.95
CA LEU A 522 -11.53 14.48 9.02
C LEU A 522 -11.93 13.98 7.62
N ASP A 523 -10.93 13.75 6.77
CA ASP A 523 -11.15 13.30 5.40
C ASP A 523 -10.19 12.16 4.99
N ASP A 524 -10.41 11.63 3.79
CA ASP A 524 -9.62 10.53 3.22
C ASP A 524 -8.15 10.93 3.04
N GLU A 525 -7.83 12.20 2.80
CA GLU A 525 -6.46 12.64 2.52
C GLU A 525 -5.61 12.76 3.79
N ALA A 526 -6.19 13.30 4.87
CA ALA A 526 -5.58 13.23 6.19
C ALA A 526 -5.37 11.78 6.63
N ARG A 527 -6.36 10.91 6.41
CA ARG A 527 -6.24 9.48 6.72
C ARG A 527 -5.13 8.81 5.91
N SER A 528 -5.07 9.10 4.61
CA SER A 528 -4.02 8.61 3.72
C SER A 528 -2.63 9.02 4.19
N GLN A 529 -2.49 10.28 4.65
CA GLN A 529 -1.21 10.79 5.11
C GLN A 529 -0.68 10.03 6.32
N LEU A 530 -1.57 9.55 7.21
CA LEU A 530 -1.18 8.84 8.43
C LEU A 530 -0.48 7.52 8.15
N VAL A 531 -0.75 6.86 7.02
CA VAL A 531 0.01 5.68 6.58
C VAL A 531 1.50 5.98 6.53
N PHE A 532 1.88 7.09 5.90
CA PHE A 532 3.30 7.46 5.76
C PHE A 532 3.89 8.09 7.03
N ILE A 533 3.04 8.54 7.96
CA ILE A 533 3.49 8.87 9.31
C ILE A 533 3.78 7.60 10.11
N GLN A 534 2.97 6.55 9.95
CA GLN A 534 3.21 5.25 10.57
C GLN A 534 4.48 4.59 10.02
N THR A 535 4.75 4.67 8.71
CA THR A 535 6.02 4.17 8.14
C THR A 535 7.21 4.95 8.68
N ALA A 536 7.12 6.28 8.79
CA ALA A 536 8.16 7.11 9.39
C ALA A 536 8.42 6.73 10.85
N LEU A 537 7.36 6.49 11.65
CA LEU A 537 7.51 6.02 13.02
C LEU A 537 8.08 4.60 13.10
N ALA A 538 7.76 3.71 12.17
CA ALA A 538 8.34 2.37 12.12
C ALA A 538 9.86 2.43 11.87
N GLN A 539 10.33 3.37 11.04
CA GLN A 539 11.75 3.52 10.71
C GLN A 539 12.54 4.33 11.76
N TYR A 540 11.94 5.38 12.33
CA TYR A 540 12.65 6.37 13.16
C TYR A 540 12.09 6.53 14.59
N GLY A 541 10.94 5.94 14.91
CA GLY A 541 10.20 6.19 16.16
C GLY A 541 10.89 5.66 17.42
N HIS A 542 11.82 4.71 17.29
CA HIS A 542 12.68 4.29 18.41
C HIS A 542 13.80 5.31 18.73
N GLY A 543 14.07 6.23 17.81
CA GLY A 543 15.03 7.31 17.98
C GLY A 543 14.35 8.62 18.38
N ASP A 544 14.73 9.69 17.70
CA ASP A 544 14.35 11.05 18.06
C ASP A 544 13.11 11.56 17.33
N LEU A 545 12.35 10.71 16.59
CA LEU A 545 11.14 11.15 15.88
C LEU A 545 9.87 10.87 16.69
N GLU A 546 9.05 11.90 16.84
CA GLU A 546 7.66 11.80 17.30
C GLU A 546 6.69 12.22 16.19
N ALA A 547 5.42 11.81 16.32
CA ALA A 547 4.37 12.27 15.43
C ALA A 547 3.12 12.74 16.18
N ALA A 548 2.40 13.68 15.55
CA ALA A 548 1.11 14.13 16.02
C ALA A 548 0.16 14.46 14.85
N LEU A 549 -1.12 14.24 15.08
CA LEU A 549 -2.23 14.61 14.21
C LEU A 549 -3.05 15.69 14.92
N ALA A 550 -3.12 16.88 14.33
CA ALA A 550 -3.98 17.96 14.77
C ALA A 550 -5.23 18.04 13.90
N ILE A 551 -6.39 17.89 14.52
CA ILE A 551 -7.71 18.02 13.88
C ILE A 551 -8.54 19.06 14.64
N ARG A 552 -9.49 19.70 13.96
CA ARG A 552 -10.33 20.74 14.56
C ARG A 552 -11.21 20.18 15.68
N ASP A 553 -11.99 19.15 15.36
CA ASP A 553 -13.00 18.54 16.24
C ASP A 553 -12.89 17.02 16.17
N ALA A 554 -11.90 16.42 16.86
CA ALA A 554 -11.67 14.99 16.75
C ALA A 554 -12.76 14.17 17.50
N PRO A 555 -13.38 13.16 16.87
CA PRO A 555 -14.28 12.24 17.54
C PRO A 555 -13.57 11.48 18.67
N GLY A 556 -14.27 11.23 19.79
CA GLY A 556 -13.66 10.59 20.96
C GLY A 556 -13.07 9.18 20.71
N ASN A 557 -13.52 8.48 19.67
CA ASN A 557 -12.99 7.17 19.28
C ASN A 557 -11.97 7.22 18.13
N LEU A 558 -11.70 8.39 17.54
CA LEU A 558 -10.86 8.52 16.34
C LEU A 558 -9.51 7.84 16.49
N ARG A 559 -8.89 7.96 17.67
CA ARG A 559 -7.58 7.35 17.95
C ARG A 559 -7.57 5.82 17.79
N TYR A 560 -8.70 5.17 18.07
CA TYR A 560 -8.86 3.72 17.96
C TYR A 560 -9.32 3.35 16.55
N ASP A 561 -10.27 4.10 15.99
CA ASP A 561 -10.85 3.83 14.68
C ASP A 561 -9.82 3.96 13.56
N TRP A 562 -8.94 4.96 13.64
CA TRP A 562 -7.84 5.14 12.69
C TRP A 562 -6.53 4.46 13.14
N ASN A 563 -6.58 3.68 14.22
CA ASN A 563 -5.41 3.00 14.79
C ASN A 563 -4.15 3.88 14.85
N LEU A 564 -4.26 5.05 15.50
CA LEU A 564 -3.18 6.05 15.50
C LEU A 564 -1.88 5.54 16.13
N GLY A 565 -1.96 4.50 16.98
CA GLY A 565 -0.80 3.90 17.63
C GLY A 565 0.03 4.95 18.38
N GLY A 566 1.28 5.16 17.95
CA GLY A 566 2.19 6.16 18.51
C GLY A 566 1.92 7.60 18.10
N ILE A 567 0.98 7.86 17.19
CA ILE A 567 0.63 9.21 16.73
C ILE A 567 -0.28 9.85 17.78
N ARG A 568 0.15 10.99 18.33
CA ARG A 568 -0.65 11.74 19.30
C ARG A 568 -1.77 12.50 18.59
N LEU A 569 -2.98 12.42 19.12
CA LEU A 569 -4.10 13.22 18.63
C LEU A 569 -4.19 14.53 19.42
N LEU A 570 -4.33 15.63 18.68
CA LEU A 570 -4.36 17.00 19.16
C LEU A 570 -5.64 17.68 18.66
N ASN A 571 -6.34 18.34 19.56
CA ASN A 571 -7.51 19.17 19.23
C ASN A 571 -7.10 20.62 18.99
N GLY A 572 -7.81 21.29 18.07
CA GLY A 572 -7.66 22.72 17.81
C GLY A 572 -6.85 23.08 16.57
N ALA A 573 -6.90 22.28 15.50
CA ALA A 573 -6.21 22.59 14.23
C ALA A 573 -6.55 23.97 13.62
N GLY A 574 -7.67 24.60 13.98
CA GLY A 574 -8.11 25.87 13.40
C GLY A 574 -7.10 27.01 13.54
N GLU A 575 -6.49 27.19 14.72
CA GLU A 575 -5.44 28.21 14.90
C GLU A 575 -4.19 27.87 14.08
N ALA A 576 -3.80 26.60 14.08
CA ALA A 576 -2.64 26.11 13.35
C ALA A 576 -2.78 26.39 11.84
N ARG A 577 -3.94 26.07 11.25
CA ARG A 577 -4.23 26.32 9.83
C ARG A 577 -4.09 27.80 9.47
N ASN A 578 -4.67 28.69 10.27
CA ASN A 578 -4.59 30.14 10.04
C ASN A 578 -3.14 30.67 10.13
N ARG A 579 -2.40 30.25 11.15
CA ARG A 579 -1.04 30.76 11.39
C ARG A 579 0.01 30.18 10.44
N LEU A 580 -0.20 28.96 9.98
CA LEU A 580 0.65 28.28 9.00
C LEU A 580 0.21 28.54 7.55
N ARG A 581 -0.91 29.24 7.35
CA ARG A 581 -1.52 29.53 6.03
C ARG A 581 -1.79 28.25 5.22
N ILE A 582 -2.28 27.21 5.89
CA ILE A 582 -2.63 25.92 5.28
C ILE A 582 -3.88 26.12 4.42
N SER A 583 -3.74 25.88 3.11
CA SER A 583 -4.82 26.03 2.14
C SER A 583 -5.48 24.70 1.76
N GLN A 584 -4.73 23.60 1.79
CA GLN A 584 -5.22 22.26 1.46
C GLN A 584 -5.83 21.57 2.68
N SER A 585 -6.65 20.54 2.49
CA SER A 585 -7.34 19.88 3.61
C SER A 585 -6.39 19.21 4.60
N VAL A 586 -5.21 18.79 4.15
CA VAL A 586 -4.10 18.31 4.98
C VAL A 586 -2.82 19.12 4.73
N ALA A 587 -1.99 19.24 5.75
CA ALA A 587 -0.61 19.68 5.63
C ALA A 587 0.29 18.86 6.55
N VAL A 588 1.55 18.69 6.15
CA VAL A 588 2.59 17.99 6.93
C VAL A 588 3.72 18.94 7.22
N LEU A 589 4.19 18.97 8.46
CA LEU A 589 5.36 19.74 8.89
C LEU A 589 6.40 18.80 9.50
N LEU A 590 7.65 18.98 9.11
CA LEU A 590 8.79 18.44 9.84
C LEU A 590 9.41 19.55 10.69
N VAL A 591 9.37 19.36 12.00
CA VAL A 591 9.84 20.32 13.00
C VAL A 591 11.09 19.77 13.69
N SER A 592 12.14 20.58 13.75
CA SER A 592 13.41 20.21 14.39
C SER A 592 13.33 20.27 15.91
N PRO A 593 14.29 19.65 16.62
CA PRO A 593 14.48 19.79 18.07
C PRO A 593 14.51 21.24 18.58
N GLU A 594 15.02 22.17 17.76
CA GLU A 594 15.11 23.61 18.02
C GLU A 594 13.81 24.37 17.67
N SER A 595 12.73 23.65 17.36
CA SER A 595 11.42 24.20 16.99
C SER A 595 11.43 25.03 15.71
N GLN A 596 12.24 24.63 14.74
CA GLN A 596 12.20 25.18 13.39
C GLN A 596 11.39 24.27 12.47
N VAL A 597 10.48 24.85 11.68
CA VAL A 597 9.87 24.13 10.57
C VAL A 597 10.91 24.07 9.45
N VAL A 598 11.57 22.92 9.31
CA VAL A 598 12.61 22.71 8.30
C VAL A 598 12.01 22.24 6.97
N ARG A 599 10.78 21.73 7.01
CA ARG A 599 10.02 21.32 5.82
C ARG A 599 8.52 21.41 6.09
N ALA A 600 7.78 21.85 5.08
CA ALA A 600 6.33 21.93 5.10
C ALA A 600 5.78 21.49 3.73
N TRP A 601 4.69 20.74 3.76
CA TRP A 601 3.87 20.37 2.62
C TRP A 601 2.44 20.86 2.89
N ASP A 602 1.94 21.79 2.07
CA ASP A 602 0.54 22.22 2.09
C ASP A 602 -0.22 21.37 1.08
N GLY A 603 -0.79 20.26 1.55
CA GLY A 603 -1.28 19.13 0.77
C GLY A 603 -0.64 17.81 1.20
N PHE A 604 -1.08 16.72 0.60
CA PHE A 604 -0.50 15.39 0.80
C PHE A 604 1.00 15.36 0.46
N ALA A 605 1.80 14.88 1.40
CA ALA A 605 3.22 14.63 1.20
C ALA A 605 3.41 13.24 0.61
N ALA A 606 3.82 13.19 -0.66
CA ALA A 606 4.12 11.95 -1.37
C ALA A 606 5.14 11.09 -0.59
N PRO A 607 5.03 9.74 -0.63
CA PRO A 607 5.85 8.84 0.18
C PRO A 607 7.35 9.07 -0.05
N ALA A 608 7.78 9.20 -1.31
CA ALA A 608 9.17 9.47 -1.63
C ALA A 608 9.66 10.83 -1.14
N GLU A 609 8.85 11.89 -1.28
CA GLU A 609 9.22 13.23 -0.80
C GLU A 609 9.37 13.25 0.73
N LEU A 610 8.46 12.61 1.46
CA LEU A 610 8.52 12.51 2.92
C LEU A 610 9.72 11.67 3.37
N GLY A 611 9.88 10.45 2.82
CA GLY A 611 10.96 9.53 3.17
C GLY A 611 12.35 10.11 2.90
N LEU A 612 12.54 10.77 1.75
CA LEU A 612 13.81 11.44 1.41
C LEU A 612 14.09 12.66 2.29
N ALA A 613 13.06 13.44 2.65
CA ALA A 613 13.22 14.53 3.60
C ALA A 613 13.66 14.01 4.98
N LEU A 614 13.06 12.92 5.47
CA LEU A 614 13.48 12.29 6.72
C LEU A 614 14.93 11.81 6.64
N LYS A 615 15.32 11.08 5.59
CA LYS A 615 16.71 10.62 5.40
C LYS A 615 17.71 11.78 5.38
N ARG A 616 17.34 12.94 4.80
CA ARG A 616 18.18 14.15 4.78
C ARG A 616 18.35 14.77 6.16
N TYR A 617 17.27 14.94 6.92
CA TYR A 617 17.28 15.71 8.17
C TYR A 617 17.61 14.88 9.40
N LEU A 618 17.19 13.61 9.43
CA LEU A 618 17.39 12.68 10.55
C LEU A 618 18.54 11.69 10.30
N GLY A 619 19.08 11.64 9.06
CA GLY A 619 20.01 10.60 8.63
C GLY A 619 19.29 9.32 8.18
N PRO A 620 20.02 8.31 7.68
CA PRO A 620 19.42 7.04 7.31
C PRO A 620 18.91 6.28 8.54
N PRO A 621 17.78 5.54 8.44
CA PRO A 621 17.31 4.73 9.54
C PRO A 621 18.24 3.53 9.78
N PRO A 622 18.18 2.86 10.95
CA PRO A 622 19.01 1.70 11.23
C PRO A 622 18.92 0.63 10.14
N GLY A 623 20.07 0.14 9.66
CA GLY A 623 20.14 -0.85 8.59
C GLY A 623 20.12 -0.29 7.16
N SER A 624 19.79 0.99 6.97
CA SER A 624 19.78 1.63 5.65
C SER A 624 21.09 2.38 5.35
N PRO A 625 21.60 2.30 4.11
CA PRO A 625 22.74 3.13 3.68
C PRO A 625 22.38 4.62 3.56
N ALA A 626 23.39 5.48 3.71
CA ALA A 626 23.27 6.91 3.43
C ALA A 626 23.10 7.22 1.94
N LEU A 627 22.38 8.29 1.64
CA LEU A 627 22.28 8.89 0.31
C LEU A 627 23.44 9.86 0.10
N VAL A 628 24.25 9.62 -0.92
CA VAL A 628 25.40 10.44 -1.29
C VAL A 628 25.23 10.86 -2.74
N VAL A 629 24.77 12.09 -2.94
CA VAL A 629 24.44 12.67 -4.26
C VAL A 629 25.49 13.67 -4.76
N HIS A 630 26.59 13.86 -4.02
CA HIS A 630 27.69 14.78 -4.34
C HIS A 630 29.04 14.07 -4.32
#